data_AF-A0A0D0JYN3-F1
#
_entry.id   AF-A0A0D0JYN3-F1
#
_cell.length_a   1.000
_cell.length_b   1.000
_cell.length_c   1.000
_cell.angle_alpha   90.00
_cell.angle_beta   90.00
_cell.angle_gamma   90.00
#
_symmetry.space_group_name_H-M   'P 1'
#
loop_
_entity.id
_entity.type
_entity.pdbx_description
1 polymer ?
#
loop_
_entity_poly.entity_id
_entity_poly.type
_entity_poly.pdbx_seq_one_letter_code
_entity_poly.pdbx_strand_id
1 'polypeptide(L)'
;MRLSYLFPLMLVSAAATADVAGSRDLDVLPRFPGSEIVTFKEQADQERLYPQGTIRRISGRLRYEREVLVTGQLTAITYELPRTHNANEVFSAAREALQDKDAHILYWCEGRECGSSSLWANAVFGNSTLYGSDDQQAYALLRLAEPNQDSLVALYSITRGNRRAYLHAELLAASQPLAKVLPTPATLLRQLKSTGDLRLPGQEEPQEEWTELLARSLNQDSTLRVSLSGAHAEAWREALIEQRVRAARLELGESDGDGLRIDVLR
;
A
#
# COMPACT_ATOMS: atom_id res chain seq x y z
N MET A 1 25.08 -54.66 44.39
CA MET A 1 24.61 -53.26 44.31
C MET A 1 24.81 -52.76 42.89
N ARG A 2 23.73 -52.64 42.09
CA ARG A 2 23.77 -51.99 40.77
C ARG A 2 23.15 -50.61 40.93
N LEU A 3 23.96 -49.57 40.78
CA LEU A 3 23.54 -48.18 40.89
C LEU A 3 23.10 -47.71 39.51
N SER A 4 21.80 -47.70 39.25
CA SER A 4 21.22 -47.18 38.01
C SER A 4 21.12 -45.66 38.09
N TYR A 5 21.95 -44.96 37.31
CA TYR A 5 21.82 -43.52 37.10
C TYR A 5 20.70 -43.24 36.09
N LEU A 6 19.60 -42.67 36.56
CA LEU A 6 18.55 -42.09 35.72
C LEU A 6 19.01 -40.70 35.25
N PHE A 7 19.35 -40.59 33.97
CA PHE A 7 19.57 -39.31 33.30
C PHE A 7 18.20 -38.68 33.01
N PRO A 8 17.88 -37.48 33.53
CA PRO A 8 16.63 -36.82 33.19
C PRO A 8 16.75 -36.24 31.77
N LEU A 9 15.88 -36.71 30.87
CA LEU A 9 15.72 -36.15 29.53
C LEU A 9 15.04 -34.78 29.67
N MET A 10 15.82 -33.69 29.64
CA MET A 10 15.26 -32.35 29.49
C MET A 10 14.68 -32.22 28.08
N LEU A 11 13.35 -32.26 27.97
CA LEU A 11 12.63 -31.82 26.79
C LEU A 11 12.79 -30.30 26.67
N VAL A 12 13.65 -29.88 25.73
CA VAL A 12 13.69 -28.48 25.29
C VAL A 12 12.50 -28.28 24.37
N SER A 13 11.38 -27.77 24.91
CA SER A 13 10.27 -27.30 24.09
C SER A 13 10.74 -26.10 23.28
N ALA A 14 10.83 -26.23 21.96
CA ALA A 14 10.89 -25.08 21.08
C ALA A 14 9.60 -24.29 21.29
N ALA A 15 9.69 -23.11 21.91
CA ALA A 15 8.57 -22.21 22.01
C ALA A 15 8.22 -21.75 20.59
N ALA A 16 7.19 -22.35 19.99
CA ALA A 16 6.50 -21.73 18.87
C ALA A 16 5.93 -20.41 19.40
N THR A 17 6.42 -19.30 18.88
CA THR A 17 5.84 -17.99 19.16
C THR A 17 4.48 -17.98 18.48
N ALA A 18 3.43 -18.07 19.28
CA ALA A 18 2.07 -18.09 18.78
C ALA A 18 1.58 -16.66 18.56
N ASP A 19 0.59 -16.49 17.69
CA ASP A 19 -0.16 -15.24 17.54
C ASP A 19 -0.64 -14.73 18.90
N VAL A 20 -0.70 -13.41 19.05
CA VAL A 20 -1.31 -12.80 20.24
C VAL A 20 -2.74 -13.29 20.41
N ALA A 21 -3.12 -13.66 21.64
CA ALA A 21 -4.42 -14.27 21.91
C ALA A 21 -5.59 -13.37 21.47
N GLY A 22 -6.60 -13.96 20.84
CA GLY A 22 -7.78 -13.25 20.35
C GLY A 22 -7.57 -12.46 19.06
N SER A 23 -6.39 -12.54 18.45
CA SER A 23 -6.15 -11.96 17.13
C SER A 23 -6.70 -12.81 15.99
N ARG A 24 -6.90 -12.17 14.84
CA ARG A 24 -7.30 -12.78 13.58
C ARG A 24 -6.77 -11.93 12.43
N ASP A 25 -6.63 -12.55 11.25
CA ASP A 25 -6.24 -11.84 10.04
C ASP A 25 -7.35 -10.92 9.50
N LEU A 26 -7.00 -10.05 8.55
CA LEU A 26 -7.98 -9.31 7.77
C LEU A 26 -8.50 -10.18 6.62
N ASP A 27 -9.81 -10.31 6.46
CA ASP A 27 -10.40 -11.12 5.39
C ASP A 27 -9.95 -10.68 3.98
N VAL A 28 -9.67 -9.39 3.82
CA VAL A 28 -9.26 -8.81 2.54
C VAL A 28 -7.80 -9.06 2.19
N LEU A 29 -6.95 -9.33 3.18
CA LEU A 29 -5.50 -9.41 3.03
C LEU A 29 -4.99 -10.78 3.49
N PRO A 30 -4.51 -11.66 2.58
CA PRO A 30 -3.93 -12.93 2.97
C PRO A 30 -2.66 -12.70 3.81
N ARG A 31 -2.55 -13.42 4.92
CA ARG A 31 -1.32 -13.41 5.72
C ARG A 31 -0.17 -13.99 4.91
N PHE A 32 0.99 -13.33 4.94
CA PHE A 32 2.20 -13.86 4.34
C PHE A 32 2.67 -15.13 5.08
N PRO A 33 2.96 -16.24 4.39
CA PRO A 33 3.30 -17.52 5.02
C PRO A 33 4.45 -17.42 6.04
N GLY A 34 4.27 -18.03 7.21
CA GLY A 34 5.25 -18.02 8.29
C GLY A 34 5.35 -16.70 9.05
N SER A 35 4.42 -15.77 8.86
CA SER A 35 4.30 -14.56 9.69
C SER A 35 3.44 -14.80 10.93
N GLU A 36 3.69 -14.01 11.97
CA GLU A 36 3.01 -14.12 13.27
C GLU A 36 2.40 -12.79 13.68
N ILE A 37 1.19 -12.80 14.24
CA ILE A 37 0.56 -11.59 14.76
C ILE A 37 1.19 -11.23 16.11
N VAL A 38 1.96 -10.15 16.12
CA VAL A 38 2.62 -9.61 17.32
C VAL A 38 1.89 -8.40 17.91
N THR A 39 0.95 -7.82 17.17
CA THR A 39 0.05 -6.77 17.67
C THR A 39 -1.28 -6.86 16.96
N PHE A 40 -2.37 -6.76 17.71
CA PHE A 40 -3.74 -6.75 17.19
C PHE A 40 -4.56 -5.71 17.95
N LYS A 41 -5.35 -4.91 17.24
CA LYS A 41 -6.20 -3.86 17.83
C LYS A 41 -7.47 -3.70 17.02
N GLU A 42 -8.60 -3.58 17.71
CA GLU A 42 -9.89 -3.24 17.12
C GLU A 42 -10.54 -2.07 17.84
N GLN A 43 -11.14 -1.17 17.07
CA GLN A 43 -11.86 0.00 17.58
C GLN A 43 -13.08 0.27 16.70
N ALA A 44 -14.27 0.37 17.29
CA ALA A 44 -15.52 0.51 16.53
C ALA A 44 -15.70 1.89 15.89
N ASP A 45 -15.16 2.93 16.52
CA ASP A 45 -15.32 4.33 16.10
C ASP A 45 -14.00 5.07 16.30
N GLN A 46 -13.10 4.95 15.32
CA GLN A 46 -11.79 5.57 15.34
C GLN A 46 -11.68 6.59 14.22
N GLU A 47 -11.40 7.85 14.59
CA GLU A 47 -10.95 8.88 13.65
C GLU A 47 -9.49 8.62 13.27
N ARG A 48 -9.23 8.47 11.97
CA ARG A 48 -7.94 8.05 11.43
C ARG A 48 -7.50 8.98 10.32
N LEU A 49 -6.27 9.47 10.41
CA LEU A 49 -5.62 10.29 9.40
C LEU A 49 -4.55 9.45 8.69
N TYR A 50 -4.75 9.23 7.39
CA TYR A 50 -3.78 8.56 6.54
C TYR A 50 -3.03 9.57 5.67
N PRO A 51 -1.69 9.61 5.73
CA PRO A 51 -0.92 10.50 4.87
C PRO A 51 -1.00 10.09 3.40
N GLN A 52 -1.04 11.08 2.51
CA GLN A 52 -0.91 10.96 1.06
C GLN A 52 0.27 11.83 0.57
N GLY A 53 1.43 11.65 1.21
CA GLY A 53 2.63 12.42 0.92
C GLY A 53 3.75 12.16 1.93
N THR A 54 4.93 12.70 1.66
CA THR A 54 6.08 12.58 2.57
C THR A 54 5.74 13.24 3.91
N ILE A 55 5.97 12.54 5.01
CA ILE A 55 5.72 13.10 6.35
C ILE A 55 6.96 13.81 6.91
N ARG A 56 6.76 15.00 7.46
CA ARG A 56 7.87 15.81 8.02
C ARG A 56 7.47 16.47 9.32
N ARG A 57 8.44 16.68 10.20
CA ARG A 57 8.27 17.53 11.38
C ARG A 57 8.84 18.91 11.08
N ILE A 58 7.99 19.93 11.12
CA ILE A 58 8.37 21.34 10.90
C ILE A 58 7.98 22.11 12.16
N SER A 59 8.97 22.74 12.82
CA SER A 59 8.78 23.52 14.04
C SER A 59 8.02 22.74 15.13
N GLY A 60 8.39 21.47 15.33
CA GLY A 60 7.78 20.58 16.33
C GLY A 60 6.45 19.96 15.92
N ARG A 61 5.79 20.44 14.85
CA ARG A 61 4.49 19.94 14.39
C ARG A 61 4.65 18.98 13.21
N LEU A 62 3.82 17.94 13.19
CA LEU A 62 3.74 17.02 12.05
C LEU A 62 3.03 17.74 10.89
N ARG A 63 3.59 17.59 9.70
CA ARG A 63 3.04 18.12 8.46
C ARG A 63 2.91 16.99 7.45
N TYR A 64 1.73 16.93 6.85
CA TYR A 64 1.38 16.05 5.75
C TYR A 64 1.22 16.93 4.51
N GLU A 65 1.70 16.45 3.36
CA GLU A 65 1.51 17.17 2.10
C GLU A 65 0.03 17.11 1.66
N ARG A 66 -0.56 15.92 1.77
CA ARG A 66 -1.99 15.63 1.65
C ARG A 66 -2.34 14.57 2.68
N GLU A 67 -3.61 14.50 3.06
CA GLU A 67 -4.11 13.55 4.06
C GLU A 67 -5.54 13.13 3.74
N VAL A 68 -5.90 11.93 4.20
CA VAL A 68 -7.26 11.39 4.13
C VAL A 68 -7.72 11.16 5.56
N LEU A 69 -8.71 11.95 6.00
CA LEU A 69 -9.33 11.82 7.32
C LEU A 69 -10.59 10.99 7.18
N VAL A 70 -10.70 9.92 7.95
CA VAL A 70 -11.83 8.99 7.92
C VAL A 70 -12.15 8.53 9.33
N THR A 71 -13.43 8.40 9.64
CA THR A 71 -13.90 7.82 10.90
C THR A 71 -14.64 6.53 10.62
N GLY A 72 -14.41 5.50 11.43
CA GLY A 72 -15.13 4.24 11.31
C GLY A 72 -14.51 3.10 12.12
N GLN A 73 -14.85 1.88 11.74
CA GLN A 73 -14.36 0.68 12.41
C GLN A 73 -12.94 0.35 11.93
N LEU A 74 -11.98 0.41 12.86
CA LEU A 74 -10.58 0.08 12.62
C LEU A 74 -10.26 -1.33 13.12
N THR A 75 -9.62 -2.13 12.26
CA THR A 75 -8.85 -3.33 12.64
C THR A 75 -7.40 -3.12 12.23
N ALA A 76 -6.47 -3.16 13.19
CA ALA A 76 -5.04 -2.95 12.97
C ALA A 76 -4.23 -4.15 13.42
N ILE A 77 -3.37 -4.66 12.54
CA ILE A 77 -2.58 -5.87 12.76
C ILE A 77 -1.12 -5.58 12.45
N THR A 78 -0.21 -6.01 13.31
CA THR A 78 1.22 -6.05 13.01
C THR A 78 1.68 -7.50 12.98
N TYR A 79 2.21 -7.90 11.83
CA TYR A 79 2.85 -9.17 11.61
C TYR A 79 4.36 -9.04 11.80
N GLU A 80 4.98 -9.93 12.56
CA GLU A 80 6.40 -10.21 12.41
C GLU A 80 6.61 -11.18 11.26
N LEU A 81 7.54 -10.84 10.37
CA LEU A 81 7.80 -11.59 9.15
C LEU A 81 8.88 -12.66 9.36
N PRO A 82 8.82 -13.78 8.63
CA PRO A 82 9.87 -14.79 8.68
C PRO A 82 11.21 -14.20 8.24
N ARG A 83 12.28 -14.57 8.95
CA ARG A 83 13.65 -14.04 8.71
C ARG A 83 14.23 -14.36 7.33
N THR A 84 13.58 -15.24 6.58
CA THR A 84 13.99 -15.65 5.23
C THR A 84 13.54 -14.68 4.14
N HIS A 85 12.65 -13.74 4.46
CA HIS A 85 12.10 -12.77 3.50
C HIS A 85 12.37 -11.34 3.97
N ASN A 86 12.42 -10.41 3.03
CA ASN A 86 12.62 -8.99 3.34
C ASN A 86 11.26 -8.26 3.39
N ALA A 87 11.19 -7.14 4.12
CA ALA A 87 9.94 -6.40 4.32
C ALA A 87 9.30 -5.91 3.02
N ASN A 88 10.12 -5.46 2.05
CA ASN A 88 9.62 -4.91 0.79
C ASN A 88 9.00 -5.98 -0.10
N GLU A 89 9.58 -7.18 -0.16
CA GLU A 89 9.00 -8.33 -0.87
C GLU A 89 7.61 -8.68 -0.34
N VAL A 90 7.48 -8.79 0.99
CA VAL A 90 6.20 -9.08 1.62
C VAL A 90 5.20 -7.94 1.41
N PHE A 91 5.66 -6.70 1.43
CA PHE A 91 4.84 -5.53 1.12
C PHE A 91 4.32 -5.56 -0.33
N SER A 92 5.17 -5.86 -1.31
CA SER A 92 4.76 -5.99 -2.71
C SER A 92 3.70 -7.06 -2.87
N ALA A 93 3.90 -8.24 -2.29
CA ALA A 93 2.91 -9.32 -2.32
C ALA A 93 1.57 -8.92 -1.67
N ALA A 94 1.62 -8.24 -0.52
CA ALA A 94 0.42 -7.76 0.17
C ALA A 94 -0.34 -6.70 -0.65
N ARG A 95 0.38 -5.75 -1.24
CA ARG A 95 -0.17 -4.69 -2.10
C ARG A 95 -0.80 -5.31 -3.35
N GLU A 96 -0.09 -6.20 -4.04
CA GLU A 96 -0.56 -6.85 -5.27
C GLU A 96 -1.80 -7.72 -5.00
N ALA A 97 -1.84 -8.46 -3.88
CA ALA A 97 -3.02 -9.24 -3.49
C ALA A 97 -4.29 -8.38 -3.29
N LEU A 98 -4.14 -7.10 -2.92
CA LEU A 98 -5.26 -6.15 -2.85
C LEU A 98 -5.61 -5.60 -4.24
N GLN A 99 -4.62 -5.29 -5.07
CA GLN A 99 -4.82 -4.80 -6.44
C GLN A 99 -5.42 -5.85 -7.38
N ASP A 100 -5.15 -7.13 -7.15
CA ASP A 100 -5.76 -8.26 -7.85
C ASP A 100 -7.27 -8.37 -7.57
N LYS A 101 -7.72 -7.74 -6.48
CA LYS A 101 -9.14 -7.55 -6.12
C LYS A 101 -9.62 -6.13 -6.44
N ASP A 102 -8.97 -5.48 -7.42
CA ASP A 102 -9.28 -4.14 -7.93
C ASP A 102 -9.20 -3.02 -6.89
N ALA A 103 -8.46 -3.21 -5.79
CA ALA A 103 -8.22 -2.12 -4.85
C ALA A 103 -7.41 -1.00 -5.52
N HIS A 104 -7.89 0.24 -5.38
CA HIS A 104 -7.30 1.42 -5.98
C HIS A 104 -6.23 2.00 -5.07
N ILE A 105 -4.99 2.10 -5.55
CA ILE A 105 -3.91 2.75 -4.79
C ILE A 105 -4.15 4.26 -4.77
N LEU A 106 -4.26 4.82 -3.56
CA LEU A 106 -4.37 6.26 -3.31
C LEU A 106 -3.00 6.90 -3.03
N TYR A 107 -2.08 6.14 -2.46
CA TYR A 107 -0.71 6.61 -2.23
C TYR A 107 0.25 5.44 -2.14
N TRP A 108 1.48 5.63 -2.62
CA TRP A 108 2.57 4.67 -2.43
C TRP A 108 3.91 5.40 -2.33
N CYS A 109 4.68 5.05 -1.30
CA CYS A 109 6.08 5.46 -1.16
C CYS A 109 6.98 4.30 -0.69
N GLU A 110 8.27 4.39 -0.98
CA GLU A 110 9.30 3.46 -0.54
C GLU A 110 10.59 4.17 -0.14
N GLY A 111 11.28 3.60 0.84
CA GLY A 111 12.54 4.11 1.34
C GLY A 111 12.40 5.55 1.86
N ARG A 112 13.40 6.37 1.56
CA ARG A 112 13.51 7.74 2.10
C ARG A 112 12.43 8.68 1.61
N GLU A 113 11.78 8.38 0.50
CA GLU A 113 10.73 9.27 -0.04
C GLU A 113 9.50 9.30 0.87
N CYS A 114 9.28 8.25 1.68
CA CYS A 114 8.25 8.24 2.72
C CYS A 114 8.51 9.24 3.85
N GLY A 115 9.74 9.71 4.02
CA GLY A 115 10.17 10.50 5.17
C GLY A 115 10.62 9.62 6.34
N SER A 116 10.58 10.16 7.56
CA SER A 116 11.14 9.45 8.73
C SER A 116 10.22 8.31 9.20
N SER A 117 10.76 7.09 9.26
CA SER A 117 10.08 5.91 9.80
C SER A 117 9.66 6.08 11.27
N SER A 118 10.39 6.88 12.04
CA SER A 118 10.02 7.21 13.42
C SER A 118 8.71 8.01 13.50
N LEU A 119 8.44 8.88 12.52
CA LEU A 119 7.17 9.60 12.46
C LEU A 119 6.03 8.66 12.04
N TRP A 120 6.27 7.74 11.11
CA TRP A 120 5.30 6.71 10.72
C TRP A 120 4.94 5.82 11.92
N ALA A 121 5.95 5.26 12.57
CA ALA A 121 5.79 4.37 13.72
C ALA A 121 5.04 5.05 14.87
N ASN A 122 5.47 6.25 15.28
CA ASN A 122 4.98 6.85 16.53
C ASN A 122 3.78 7.78 16.34
N ALA A 123 3.73 8.54 15.25
CA ALA A 123 2.70 9.57 15.06
C ALA A 123 1.59 9.13 14.10
N VAL A 124 1.91 8.32 13.09
CA VAL A 124 0.88 7.74 12.21
C VAL A 124 0.30 6.52 12.91
N PHE A 125 1.04 5.43 13.10
CA PHE A 125 0.49 4.15 13.58
C PHE A 125 0.46 3.97 15.10
N GLY A 126 1.18 4.79 15.86
CA GLY A 126 1.26 4.65 17.32
C GLY A 126 1.86 3.30 17.78
N ASN A 127 2.70 2.67 16.96
CA ASN A 127 3.36 1.40 17.24
C ASN A 127 4.88 1.52 17.03
N SER A 128 5.63 1.65 18.13
CA SER A 128 7.09 1.81 18.12
C SER A 128 7.85 0.60 17.58
N THR A 129 7.21 -0.57 17.47
CA THR A 129 7.76 -1.74 16.78
C THR A 129 8.04 -1.43 15.31
N LEU A 130 7.29 -0.49 14.73
CA LEU A 130 7.41 -0.11 13.33
C LEU A 130 8.55 0.88 13.05
N TYR A 131 9.36 1.22 14.05
CA TYR A 131 10.53 2.07 13.85
C TYR A 131 11.75 1.26 13.40
N GLY A 132 12.33 1.64 12.26
CA GLY A 132 13.48 0.96 11.64
C GLY A 132 14.30 1.87 10.73
N SER A 133 14.86 1.28 9.67
CA SER A 133 15.65 2.04 8.68
C SER A 133 14.73 2.78 7.71
N ASP A 134 14.97 4.08 7.50
CA ASP A 134 14.24 4.86 6.50
C ASP A 134 14.46 4.34 5.08
N ASP A 135 15.56 3.63 4.81
CA ASP A 135 15.86 2.99 3.52
C ASP A 135 15.10 1.67 3.30
N GLN A 136 14.54 1.08 4.36
CA GLN A 136 13.91 -0.24 4.32
C GLN A 136 12.47 -0.19 4.84
N GLN A 137 11.75 0.87 4.46
CA GLN A 137 10.34 1.04 4.72
C GLN A 137 9.55 1.13 3.41
N ALA A 138 8.28 0.75 3.45
CA ALA A 138 7.34 1.03 2.37
C ALA A 138 5.95 1.29 2.96
N TYR A 139 5.19 2.16 2.30
CA TYR A 139 3.82 2.48 2.70
C TYR A 139 2.91 2.54 1.48
N ALA A 140 1.72 1.96 1.59
CA ALA A 140 0.65 2.14 0.62
C ALA A 140 -0.69 2.41 1.32
N LEU A 141 -1.48 3.29 0.74
CA LEU A 141 -2.87 3.50 1.08
C LEU A 141 -3.72 3.06 -0.11
N LEU A 142 -4.67 2.16 0.12
CA LEU A 142 -5.55 1.63 -0.90
C LEU A 142 -7.01 1.82 -0.50
N ARG A 143 -7.87 2.10 -1.47
CA ARG A 143 -9.33 2.01 -1.36
C ARG A 143 -9.76 0.67 -1.91
N LEU A 144 -10.53 -0.11 -1.17
CA LEU A 144 -11.04 -1.38 -1.68
C LEU A 144 -12.05 -1.16 -2.82
N ALA A 145 -12.23 -2.16 -3.67
CA ALA A 145 -13.31 -2.17 -4.66
C ALA A 145 -14.66 -2.54 -4.03
N GLU A 146 -15.72 -2.50 -4.82
CA GLU A 146 -17.01 -3.06 -4.42
C GLU A 146 -16.87 -4.53 -3.98
N PRO A 147 -17.62 -4.99 -2.96
CA PRO A 147 -18.66 -4.27 -2.22
C PRO A 147 -18.13 -3.47 -1.01
N ASN A 148 -16.80 -3.32 -0.88
CA ASN A 148 -16.15 -2.67 0.28
C ASN A 148 -15.59 -1.29 -0.07
N GLN A 149 -16.17 -0.59 -1.05
CA GLN A 149 -15.64 0.65 -1.60
C GLN A 149 -15.51 1.80 -0.60
N ASP A 150 -16.16 1.72 0.55
CA ASP A 150 -16.02 2.69 1.64
C ASP A 150 -15.00 2.26 2.71
N SER A 151 -14.11 1.33 2.37
CA SER A 151 -13.03 0.88 3.22
C SER A 151 -11.66 1.28 2.68
N LEU A 152 -10.77 1.67 3.59
CA LEU A 152 -9.35 1.91 3.31
C LEU A 152 -8.49 0.82 3.93
N VAL A 153 -7.46 0.41 3.20
CA VAL A 153 -6.37 -0.43 3.72
C VAL A 153 -5.07 0.37 3.69
N ALA A 154 -4.44 0.52 4.84
CA ALA A 154 -3.09 1.06 4.95
C ALA A 154 -2.10 -0.08 5.22
N LEU A 155 -1.11 -0.22 4.35
CA LEU A 155 0.00 -1.16 4.51
C LEU A 155 1.26 -0.37 4.86
N TYR A 156 1.99 -0.79 5.87
CA TYR A 156 3.32 -0.27 6.20
C TYR A 156 4.27 -1.41 6.51
N SER A 157 5.36 -1.51 5.75
CA SER A 157 6.42 -2.47 6.03
C SER A 157 7.69 -1.78 6.49
N ILE A 158 8.46 -2.48 7.31
CA ILE A 158 9.72 -1.96 7.84
C ILE A 158 10.69 -3.09 8.18
N THR A 159 11.97 -2.90 7.87
CA THR A 159 13.07 -3.68 8.46
C THR A 159 13.75 -2.87 9.55
N ARG A 160 13.82 -3.42 10.76
CA ARG A 160 14.49 -2.80 11.91
C ARG A 160 15.99 -3.04 11.86
N GLY A 161 16.75 -2.23 12.60
CA GLY A 161 18.22 -2.39 12.72
C GLY A 161 18.68 -3.74 13.27
N ASN A 162 17.80 -4.48 13.97
CA ASN A 162 18.07 -5.85 14.43
C ASN A 162 17.67 -6.93 13.42
N ARG A 163 17.39 -6.55 12.16
CA ARG A 163 16.98 -7.42 11.05
C ARG A 163 15.63 -8.13 11.24
N ARG A 164 14.82 -7.75 12.23
CA ARG A 164 13.40 -8.15 12.28
C ARG A 164 12.63 -7.30 11.29
N ALA A 165 11.78 -7.94 10.50
CA ALA A 165 10.94 -7.29 9.51
C ALA A 165 9.47 -7.41 9.93
N TYR A 166 8.69 -6.39 9.62
CA TYR A 166 7.28 -6.31 10.00
C TYR A 166 6.45 -5.83 8.83
N LEU A 167 5.22 -6.34 8.76
CA LEU A 167 4.14 -5.76 7.97
C LEU A 167 3.04 -5.32 8.93
N HIS A 168 2.68 -4.05 8.88
CA HIS A 168 1.52 -3.49 9.54
C HIS A 168 0.41 -3.30 8.52
N ALA A 169 -0.80 -3.72 8.87
CA ALA A 169 -1.99 -3.57 8.06
C ALA A 169 -3.11 -2.98 8.91
N GLU A 170 -3.67 -1.86 8.49
CA GLU A 170 -4.90 -1.29 9.05
C GLU A 170 -6.02 -1.42 8.01
N LEU A 171 -7.15 -2.02 8.38
CA LEU A 171 -8.41 -1.93 7.65
C LEU A 171 -9.33 -0.98 8.40
N LEU A 172 -9.78 0.07 7.73
CA LEU A 172 -10.74 1.02 8.26
C LEU A 172 -11.99 1.01 7.37
N ALA A 173 -13.09 0.46 7.88
CA ALA A 173 -14.40 0.56 7.25
C ALA A 173 -15.06 1.88 7.68
N ALA A 174 -15.24 2.81 6.74
CA ALA A 174 -15.76 4.14 7.04
C ALA A 174 -17.23 4.07 7.50
N SER A 175 -17.60 4.94 8.44
CA SER A 175 -18.99 5.06 8.90
C SER A 175 -19.89 5.83 7.92
N GLN A 176 -19.30 6.46 6.90
CA GLN A 176 -19.97 7.21 5.84
C GLN A 176 -19.25 6.98 4.50
N PRO A 177 -19.92 7.19 3.35
CA PRO A 177 -19.29 7.08 2.05
C PRO A 177 -18.01 7.91 1.94
N LEU A 178 -16.95 7.29 1.44
CA LEU A 178 -15.67 7.98 1.29
C LEU A 178 -15.78 9.07 0.24
N ALA A 179 -15.25 10.25 0.56
CA ALA A 179 -15.06 11.32 -0.42
C ALA A 179 -14.23 10.82 -1.62
N LYS A 180 -14.36 11.50 -2.76
CA LYS A 180 -13.50 11.23 -3.91
C LYS A 180 -12.05 11.56 -3.53
N VAL A 181 -11.21 10.54 -3.43
CA VAL A 181 -9.76 10.67 -3.20
C VAL A 181 -9.03 10.20 -4.44
N LEU A 182 -8.28 11.11 -5.07
CA LEU A 182 -7.44 10.79 -6.21
C LEU A 182 -6.01 10.44 -5.75
N PRO A 183 -5.31 9.53 -6.46
CA PRO A 183 -3.91 9.27 -6.20
C PRO A 183 -3.01 10.48 -6.47
N THR A 184 -1.74 10.37 -6.10
CA THR A 184 -0.72 11.36 -6.49
C THR A 184 -0.12 10.99 -7.84
N PRO A 185 0.39 11.97 -8.62
CA PRO A 185 1.03 11.65 -9.89
C PRO A 185 2.24 10.71 -9.74
N ALA A 186 3.00 10.86 -8.65
CA ALA A 186 4.12 9.97 -8.33
C ALA A 186 3.66 8.53 -8.04
N THR A 187 2.48 8.36 -7.41
CA THR A 187 1.90 7.04 -7.16
C THR A 187 1.55 6.32 -8.47
N LEU A 188 0.87 7.01 -9.39
CA LEU A 188 0.52 6.42 -10.69
C LEU A 188 1.76 6.09 -11.52
N LEU A 189 2.75 6.99 -11.55
CA LEU A 189 4.01 6.72 -12.24
C LEU A 189 4.75 5.52 -11.64
N ARG A 190 4.77 5.40 -10.30
CA ARG A 190 5.40 4.28 -9.60
C ARG A 190 4.69 2.96 -9.91
N GLN A 191 3.35 2.97 -9.92
CA GLN A 191 2.56 1.80 -10.32
C GLN A 191 2.90 1.34 -11.74
N LEU A 192 2.85 2.25 -12.72
CA LEU A 192 3.24 1.96 -14.10
C LEU A 192 4.64 1.36 -14.22
N LYS A 193 5.62 1.91 -13.49
CA LYS A 193 7.01 1.41 -13.51
C LYS A 193 7.17 0.05 -12.84
N SER A 194 6.34 -0.24 -11.84
CA SER A 194 6.45 -1.46 -11.04
C SER A 194 5.74 -2.64 -11.68
N THR A 195 4.47 -2.49 -12.05
CA THR A 195 3.66 -3.60 -12.59
C THR A 195 3.68 -3.63 -14.12
N GLY A 196 4.01 -2.50 -14.75
CA GLY A 196 3.98 -2.34 -16.20
C GLY A 196 2.62 -1.89 -16.72
N ASP A 197 1.63 -1.74 -15.86
CA ASP A 197 0.25 -1.42 -16.23
C ASP A 197 -0.45 -0.53 -15.18
N LEU A 198 -1.52 0.13 -15.60
CA LEU A 198 -2.47 0.83 -14.75
C LEU A 198 -3.88 0.52 -15.26
N ARG A 199 -4.72 -0.02 -14.39
CA ARG A 199 -6.14 -0.32 -14.66
C ARG A 199 -7.02 0.69 -13.92
N LEU A 200 -7.91 1.36 -14.66
CA LEU A 200 -8.83 2.36 -14.13
C LEU A 200 -10.28 2.03 -14.55
N PRO A 201 -10.91 1.00 -13.95
CA PRO A 201 -12.19 0.43 -14.38
C PRO A 201 -13.41 1.37 -14.24
N GLY A 202 -13.25 2.55 -13.65
CA GLY A 202 -14.30 3.60 -13.59
C GLY A 202 -14.01 4.83 -14.45
N GLN A 203 -12.98 4.78 -15.30
CA GLN A 203 -12.53 5.90 -16.13
C GLN A 203 -12.77 5.60 -17.61
N GLU A 204 -14.05 5.58 -18.02
CA GLU A 204 -14.45 5.37 -19.41
C GLU A 204 -14.03 6.54 -20.30
N GLU A 205 -14.67 7.69 -20.16
CA GLU A 205 -14.34 8.93 -20.88
C GLU A 205 -13.35 9.83 -20.11
N PRO A 206 -12.55 10.66 -20.82
CA PRO A 206 -11.60 11.58 -20.19
C PRO A 206 -12.29 12.63 -19.32
N GLN A 207 -12.13 12.50 -18.01
CA GLN A 207 -12.55 13.51 -17.03
C GLN A 207 -11.40 14.47 -16.75
N GLU A 208 -11.68 15.79 -16.68
CA GLU A 208 -10.66 16.84 -16.51
C GLU A 208 -9.64 16.53 -15.40
N GLU A 209 -10.10 16.21 -14.20
CA GLU A 209 -9.24 15.91 -13.05
C GLU A 209 -8.32 14.69 -13.28
N TRP A 210 -8.81 13.66 -13.96
CA TRP A 210 -8.06 12.44 -14.25
C TRP A 210 -7.10 12.65 -15.43
N THR A 211 -7.50 13.38 -16.45
CA THR A 211 -6.63 13.77 -17.56
C THR A 211 -5.45 14.59 -17.06
N GLU A 212 -5.69 15.59 -16.20
CA GLU A 212 -4.62 16.35 -15.57
C GLU A 212 -3.69 15.47 -14.71
N LEU A 213 -4.27 14.58 -13.91
CA LEU A 213 -3.51 13.68 -13.04
C LEU A 213 -2.62 12.75 -13.85
N LEU A 214 -3.15 12.10 -14.88
CA LEU A 214 -2.42 11.21 -15.77
C LEU A 214 -1.35 11.97 -16.55
N ALA A 215 -1.66 13.15 -17.08
CA ALA A 215 -0.68 13.99 -17.78
C ALA A 215 0.49 14.40 -16.86
N ARG A 216 0.20 14.85 -15.62
CA ARG A 216 1.23 15.15 -14.62
C ARG A 216 2.09 13.91 -14.30
N SER A 217 1.47 12.74 -14.21
CA SER A 217 2.16 11.47 -13.93
C SER A 217 3.12 11.09 -15.07
N LEU A 218 2.64 11.11 -16.31
CA LEU A 218 3.44 10.78 -17.49
C LEU A 218 4.53 11.82 -17.76
N ASN A 219 4.33 13.09 -17.40
CA ASN A 219 5.33 14.14 -17.60
C ASN A 219 6.44 14.14 -16.54
N GLN A 220 6.28 13.43 -15.42
CA GLN A 220 7.36 13.21 -14.46
C GLN A 220 8.49 12.33 -15.03
N ASP A 221 8.18 11.45 -15.99
CA ASP A 221 9.19 10.70 -16.74
C ASP A 221 8.93 10.83 -18.24
N SER A 222 9.58 11.80 -18.87
CA SER A 222 9.40 12.08 -20.30
C SER A 222 9.91 10.97 -21.24
N THR A 223 10.57 9.94 -20.71
CA THR A 223 11.10 8.80 -21.48
C THR A 223 10.12 7.63 -21.55
N LEU A 224 9.16 7.56 -20.63
CA LEU A 224 8.17 6.49 -20.57
C LEU A 224 7.23 6.57 -21.77
N ARG A 225 7.12 5.48 -22.53
CA ARG A 225 6.12 5.31 -23.61
C ARG A 225 5.03 4.36 -23.11
N VAL A 226 3.78 4.64 -23.47
CA VAL A 226 2.63 3.86 -23.02
C VAL A 226 1.64 3.63 -24.16
N SER A 227 0.93 2.50 -24.11
CA SER A 227 -0.29 2.26 -24.89
C SER A 227 -1.52 2.54 -24.04
N LEU A 228 -2.52 3.16 -24.63
CA LEU A 228 -3.84 3.41 -24.05
C LEU A 228 -4.84 2.45 -24.69
N SER A 229 -5.55 1.69 -23.87
CA SER A 229 -6.55 0.70 -24.30
C SER A 229 -7.89 0.97 -23.62
N GLY A 230 -8.98 0.49 -24.24
CA GLY A 230 -10.37 0.72 -23.80
C GLY A 230 -11.22 1.46 -24.84
N ALA A 231 -12.54 1.47 -24.63
CA ALA A 231 -13.52 1.96 -25.62
C ALA A 231 -13.28 3.43 -26.07
N HIS A 232 -12.74 4.26 -25.17
CA HIS A 232 -12.47 5.69 -25.43
C HIS A 232 -10.97 6.02 -25.45
N ALA A 233 -10.09 5.05 -25.75
CA ALA A 233 -8.64 5.24 -25.76
C ALA A 233 -8.17 6.40 -26.66
N GLU A 234 -8.83 6.60 -27.81
CA GLU A 234 -8.54 7.72 -28.72
C GLU A 234 -8.86 9.08 -28.07
N ALA A 235 -10.03 9.22 -27.44
CA ALA A 235 -10.40 10.44 -26.71
C ALA A 235 -9.43 10.72 -25.55
N TRP A 236 -9.02 9.69 -24.80
CA TRP A 236 -7.99 9.82 -23.77
C TRP A 236 -6.65 10.29 -24.34
N ARG A 237 -6.23 9.72 -25.48
CA ARG A 237 -4.99 10.12 -26.15
C ARG A 237 -5.02 11.60 -26.53
N GLU A 238 -6.11 12.07 -27.12
CA GLU A 238 -6.27 13.49 -27.49
C GLU A 238 -6.23 14.40 -26.27
N ALA A 239 -7.01 14.08 -25.23
CA ALA A 239 -7.05 14.86 -24.00
C ALA A 239 -5.67 14.95 -23.31
N LEU A 240 -4.88 13.86 -23.32
CA LEU A 240 -3.51 13.86 -22.78
C LEU A 240 -2.55 14.71 -23.62
N ILE A 241 -2.70 14.73 -24.95
CA ILE A 241 -1.91 15.59 -25.85
C ILE A 241 -2.21 17.07 -25.57
N GLU A 242 -3.48 17.42 -25.38
CA GLU A 242 -3.89 18.78 -24.99
C GLU A 242 -3.27 19.18 -23.64
N GLN A 243 -3.15 18.24 -22.71
CA GLN A 243 -2.42 18.39 -21.44
C GLN A 243 -0.88 18.27 -21.59
N ARG A 244 -0.37 18.47 -22.81
CA ARG A 244 1.06 18.56 -23.16
C ARG A 244 1.86 17.27 -22.98
N VAL A 245 1.21 16.10 -22.95
CA VAL A 245 1.92 14.82 -23.09
C VAL A 245 2.32 14.66 -24.57
N ARG A 246 3.59 14.34 -24.84
CA ARG A 246 4.07 14.23 -26.23
C ARG A 246 3.37 13.09 -26.95
N ALA A 247 2.72 13.38 -28.08
CA ALA A 247 1.97 12.40 -28.88
C ALA A 247 2.79 11.16 -29.27
N ALA A 248 4.10 11.30 -29.53
CA ALA A 248 4.99 10.19 -29.86
C ALA A 248 5.20 9.17 -28.72
N ARG A 249 4.74 9.48 -27.50
CA ARG A 249 4.81 8.60 -26.34
C ARG A 249 3.52 7.83 -26.08
N LEU A 250 2.45 8.15 -26.82
CA LEU A 250 1.11 7.61 -26.62
C LEU A 250 0.69 6.82 -27.85
N GLU A 251 0.60 5.51 -27.68
CA GLU A 251 0.06 4.60 -28.70
C GLU A 251 -1.35 4.15 -28.29
N LEU A 252 -2.12 3.70 -29.27
CA LEU A 252 -3.42 3.08 -29.02
C LEU A 252 -3.22 1.56 -29.01
N GLY A 253 -3.70 0.92 -27.96
CA GLY A 253 -3.77 -0.52 -27.83
C GLY A 253 -5.11 -1.07 -28.31
N GLU A 254 -5.57 -2.15 -27.68
CA GLU A 254 -6.84 -2.79 -28.01
C GLU A 254 -8.03 -1.92 -27.58
N SER A 255 -9.06 -1.87 -28.43
CA SER A 255 -10.29 -1.11 -28.20
C SER A 255 -11.37 -1.95 -27.50
N ASP A 256 -10.98 -2.74 -26.50
CA ASP A 256 -11.87 -3.60 -25.72
C ASP A 256 -11.51 -3.51 -24.22
N GLY A 257 -12.49 -3.80 -23.36
CA GLY A 257 -12.37 -3.75 -21.91
C GLY A 257 -13.00 -2.53 -21.23
N ASP A 258 -13.28 -2.68 -19.93
CA ASP A 258 -13.95 -1.69 -19.10
C ASP A 258 -12.98 -0.61 -18.61
N GLY A 259 -13.34 0.66 -18.82
CA GLY A 259 -12.55 1.82 -18.40
C GLY A 259 -11.27 2.05 -19.21
N LEU A 260 -10.31 2.76 -18.61
CA LEU A 260 -9.01 3.05 -19.21
C LEU A 260 -7.96 2.08 -18.69
N ARG A 261 -7.22 1.46 -19.62
CA ARG A 261 -6.00 0.72 -19.32
C ARG A 261 -4.80 1.41 -19.95
N ILE A 262 -3.71 1.50 -19.19
CA ILE A 262 -2.44 2.06 -19.66
C ILE A 262 -1.36 1.01 -19.44
N ASP A 263 -0.67 0.61 -20.50
CA ASP A 263 0.43 -0.35 -20.42
C ASP A 263 1.74 0.31 -20.84
N VAL A 264 2.84 -0.02 -20.17
CA VAL A 264 4.18 0.47 -20.51
C VAL A 264 4.69 -0.26 -21.76
N LEU A 265 5.10 0.51 -22.76
CA LEU A 265 5.72 -0.02 -23.97
C LEU A 265 7.22 -0.21 -23.72
N ARG A 266 7.68 -1.46 -23.83
CA ARG A 266 9.09 -1.85 -23.69
C ARG A 266 9.84 -1.77 -25.02
#